data_AF-A0A3R7AIE5-F1
#
_entry.id   AF-A0A3R7AIE5-F1
#
_cell.length_a   1.000
_cell.length_b   1.000
_cell.length_c   1.000
_cell.angle_alpha   90.00
_cell.angle_beta   90.00
_cell.angle_gamma   90.00
#
_symmetry.space_group_name_H-M   'P 1'
#
loop_
_entity.id
_entity.type
_entity.pdbx_description
1 polymer ?
#
loop_
_entity_poly.entity_id
_entity_poly.type
_entity_poly.pdbx_seq_one_letter_code
_entity_poly.pdbx_strand_id
1 'polypeptide(L)'
;RESVNQIDYIVKKLRETSFSRRAQAITWVPEKDMWADSPPCLQRVWCTIREDKLVMRTAWRSRDVFRAMHMNILAMTELQKMMAEQLNVPVGPYLDFSNSAHIYEKRYGNVERFISVLKKRSR
;
A
#
# COMPACT_ATOMS: atom_id res chain seq x y z
N ARG A 1 19.19 -10.77 16.31
CA ARG A 1 17.87 -10.19 16.65
C ARG A 1 16.81 -11.05 15.99
N GLU A 2 15.78 -11.45 16.72
CA GLU A 2 14.63 -12.14 16.11
C GLU A 2 13.91 -11.19 15.15
N SER A 3 13.41 -11.73 14.04
CA SER A 3 12.60 -11.00 13.07
C SER A 3 11.16 -10.85 13.57
N VAL A 4 10.58 -9.66 13.42
CA VAL A 4 9.18 -9.41 13.77
C VAL A 4 8.29 -9.59 12.54
N ASN A 5 7.34 -10.53 12.59
CA ASN A 5 6.31 -10.66 11.56
C ASN A 5 5.17 -9.66 11.81
N GLN A 6 5.30 -8.47 11.21
CA GLN A 6 4.35 -7.37 11.42
C GLN A 6 2.96 -7.63 10.79
N ILE A 7 2.86 -8.47 9.75
CA ILE A 7 1.57 -8.82 9.13
C ILE A 7 0.79 -9.79 10.03
N ASP A 8 1.46 -10.82 10.55
CA ASP A 8 0.88 -11.72 11.55
C ASP A 8 0.44 -10.95 12.81
N TYR A 9 1.25 -9.99 13.26
CA TYR A 9 0.85 -9.07 14.34
C TYR A 9 -0.45 -8.32 14.03
N ILE A 10 -0.60 -7.75 12.82
CA ILE A 10 -1.84 -7.07 12.41
C ILE A 10 -3.05 -8.02 12.50
N VAL A 11 -2.94 -9.22 11.94
CA VAL A 11 -4.03 -10.21 11.93
C VAL A 11 -4.39 -10.63 13.35
N LYS A 12 -3.42 -10.98 14.19
CA LYS A 12 -3.66 -11.32 15.60
C LYS A 12 -4.31 -10.15 16.34
N LYS A 13 -3.81 -8.93 16.13
CA LYS A 13 -4.31 -7.75 16.82
C LYS A 13 -5.77 -7.43 16.48
N LEU A 14 -6.14 -7.57 15.22
CA LEU A 14 -7.51 -7.32 14.76
C LEU A 14 -8.47 -8.46 15.10
N ARG A 15 -7.97 -9.70 15.25
CA ARG A 15 -8.75 -10.82 15.77
C ARG A 15 -9.13 -10.61 17.25
N GLU A 16 -8.21 -10.11 18.06
CA GLU A 16 -8.47 -9.78 19.47
C GLU A 16 -9.30 -8.50 19.63
N THR A 17 -9.05 -7.48 18.81
CA THR A 17 -9.69 -6.17 18.93
C THR A 17 -9.87 -5.57 17.54
N SER A 18 -11.02 -5.85 16.93
CA SER A 18 -11.37 -5.46 15.56
C SER A 18 -11.28 -3.94 15.31
N PHE A 19 -11.58 -3.13 16.32
CA PHE A 19 -11.55 -1.67 16.25
C PHE A 19 -10.20 -1.04 16.63
N SER A 20 -9.15 -1.85 16.84
CA SER A 20 -7.83 -1.38 17.26
C SER A 20 -7.28 -0.29 16.33
N ARG A 21 -6.77 0.78 16.93
CA ARG A 21 -6.11 1.88 16.20
C ARG A 21 -4.60 1.63 16.00
N ARG A 22 -4.09 0.48 16.46
CA ARG A 22 -2.65 0.16 16.60
C ARG A 22 -2.17 -0.98 15.69
N ALA A 23 -3.04 -1.55 14.87
CA ALA A 23 -2.67 -2.60 13.93
C ALA A 23 -1.96 -1.97 12.71
N GLN A 24 -0.63 -1.99 12.73
CA GLN A 24 0.21 -1.39 11.69
C GLN A 24 1.53 -2.13 11.52
N ALA A 25 2.11 -1.97 10.33
CA ALA A 25 3.44 -2.40 9.97
C ALA A 25 4.21 -1.21 9.36
N ILE A 26 5.51 -1.16 9.58
CA ILE A 26 6.42 -0.19 8.97
C ILE A 26 7.59 -0.89 8.29
N THR A 27 8.16 -0.24 7.29
CA THR A 27 9.31 -0.71 6.53
C THR A 27 10.58 0.10 6.82
N TRP A 28 10.41 1.35 7.27
CA TRP A 28 11.53 2.24 7.56
C TRP A 28 12.25 1.81 8.83
N VAL A 29 13.54 1.51 8.70
CA VAL A 29 14.46 1.20 9.78
C VAL A 29 15.49 2.33 9.85
N PRO A 30 15.40 3.26 10.82
CA PRO A 30 16.25 4.46 10.86
C PRO A 30 17.75 4.16 10.75
N GLU A 31 18.23 3.10 11.39
CA GLU A 31 19.65 2.72 11.39
C GLU A 31 20.14 2.21 10.02
N LYS A 32 19.22 1.84 9.12
CA LYS A 32 19.54 1.32 7.78
C LYS A 32 19.21 2.31 6.67
N ASP A 33 18.08 2.98 6.79
CA ASP A 33 17.43 3.65 5.66
C ASP A 33 17.74 5.15 5.58
N MET A 34 18.19 5.78 6.67
CA MET A 34 18.37 7.25 6.75
C MET A 34 19.36 7.79 5.70
N TRP A 35 20.37 6.99 5.34
CA TRP A 35 21.41 7.35 4.38
C TRP A 35 21.50 6.35 3.21
N ALA A 36 20.49 5.50 3.04
CA ALA A 36 20.46 4.55 1.95
C ALA A 36 20.18 5.24 0.61
N ASP A 37 20.84 4.81 -0.46
CA ASP A 37 20.59 5.32 -1.82
C ASP A 37 19.17 5.01 -2.31
N SER A 38 18.60 3.90 -1.82
CA SER A 38 17.28 3.42 -2.22
C SER A 38 16.49 2.92 -1.00
N PRO A 39 16.03 3.84 -0.13
CA PRO A 39 15.23 3.44 1.03
C PRO A 39 13.84 2.94 0.58
N PRO A 40 13.09 2.24 1.43
CA PRO A 40 11.76 1.73 1.06
C PRO A 40 10.81 2.87 0.68
N CYS A 41 10.00 2.70 -0.38
CA CYS A 41 9.01 3.72 -0.78
C CYS A 41 7.72 3.63 0.06
N LEU A 42 7.17 2.42 0.23
CA LEU A 42 6.14 2.15 1.23
C LEU A 42 6.73 2.44 2.60
N GLN A 43 6.02 3.17 3.46
CA GLN A 43 6.46 3.51 4.82
C GLN A 43 5.63 2.81 5.88
N ARG A 44 4.33 2.70 5.64
CA ARG A 44 3.37 2.18 6.62
C ARG A 44 2.22 1.45 5.95
N VAL A 45 1.83 0.34 6.54
CA VAL A 45 0.53 -0.32 6.33
C VAL A 45 -0.23 -0.20 7.65
N TRP A 46 -1.45 0.30 7.62
CA TRP A 46 -2.32 0.42 8.78
C TRP A 46 -3.67 -0.22 8.46
N CYS A 47 -4.17 -1.04 9.36
CA CYS A 47 -5.40 -1.78 9.16
C CYS A 47 -6.36 -1.57 10.33
N THR A 48 -7.65 -1.64 10.04
CA THR A 48 -8.71 -1.69 11.05
C THR A 48 -9.92 -2.38 10.47
N ILE A 49 -10.77 -2.98 11.31
CA ILE A 49 -12.10 -3.41 10.89
C ILE A 49 -13.10 -2.28 11.18
N ARG A 50 -13.91 -1.92 10.19
CA ARG A 50 -15.01 -0.94 10.29
C ARG A 50 -16.17 -1.46 9.48
N GLU A 51 -17.38 -1.40 10.05
CA GLU A 51 -18.60 -1.94 9.40
C GLU A 51 -18.37 -3.38 8.92
N ASP A 52 -17.74 -4.19 9.77
CA ASP A 52 -17.35 -5.58 9.51
C ASP A 52 -16.44 -5.80 8.29
N LYS A 53 -15.81 -4.75 7.75
CA LYS A 53 -14.90 -4.83 6.61
C LYS A 53 -13.47 -4.47 7.00
N LEU A 54 -12.49 -5.16 6.41
CA LEU A 54 -11.08 -4.81 6.60
C LEU A 54 -10.73 -3.56 5.78
N VAL A 55 -10.55 -2.44 6.46
CA VAL A 55 -10.01 -1.21 5.87
C VAL A 55 -8.48 -1.30 5.93
N MET A 56 -7.81 -0.99 4.82
CA MET A 56 -6.35 -0.89 4.77
C MET A 56 -5.91 0.47 4.22
N ARG A 57 -4.96 1.10 4.90
CA ARG A 57 -4.31 2.33 4.45
C ARG A 57 -2.80 2.12 4.32
N THR A 58 -2.25 2.56 3.21
CA THR A 58 -0.80 2.64 2.99
C THR A 58 -0.33 4.08 2.95
N ALA A 59 0.91 4.31 3.39
CA ALA A 59 1.59 5.58 3.25
C ALA A 59 2.90 5.39 2.47
N TRP A 60 3.10 6.18 1.42
CA TRP A 60 4.24 6.10 0.51
C TRP A 60 5.00 7.42 0.52
N ARG A 61 6.30 7.40 0.81
CA ARG A 61 7.12 8.63 0.78
C ARG A 61 7.37 9.12 -0.64
N SER A 62 7.36 8.20 -1.62
CA SER A 62 7.67 8.45 -3.03
C SER A 62 6.88 7.47 -3.90
N ARG A 63 6.27 7.98 -4.98
CA ARG A 63 5.32 7.22 -5.81
C ARG A 63 5.48 7.54 -7.29
N ASP A 64 6.06 6.61 -8.05
CA ASP A 64 6.05 6.65 -9.53
C ASP A 64 4.65 6.21 -10.01
N VAL A 65 3.84 7.21 -10.37
CA VAL A 65 2.42 7.04 -10.71
C VAL A 65 2.25 6.20 -11.97
N PHE A 66 3.14 6.37 -12.96
CA PHE A 66 2.95 5.73 -14.26
C PHE A 66 3.52 4.31 -14.29
N ARG A 67 4.74 4.11 -13.77
CA ARG A 67 5.44 2.83 -13.92
C ARG A 67 5.14 1.83 -12.82
N ALA A 68 4.94 2.28 -11.58
CA ALA A 68 4.96 1.39 -10.42
C ALA A 68 3.65 1.36 -9.63
N MET A 69 2.95 2.50 -9.53
CA MET A 69 1.79 2.65 -8.65
C MET A 69 0.72 1.58 -8.89
N HIS A 70 0.35 1.30 -10.14
CA HIS A 70 -0.67 0.29 -10.45
C HIS A 70 -0.28 -1.12 -9.97
N MET A 71 0.96 -1.55 -10.18
CA MET A 71 1.46 -2.84 -9.69
C MET A 71 1.53 -2.88 -8.16
N ASN A 72 1.91 -1.76 -7.54
CA ASN A 72 1.94 -1.65 -6.10
C ASN A 72 0.54 -1.69 -5.49
N ILE A 73 -0.44 -1.03 -6.10
CA ILE A 73 -1.85 -1.10 -5.69
C ILE A 73 -2.33 -2.55 -5.75
N LEU A 74 -2.09 -3.25 -6.87
CA LEU A 74 -2.45 -4.66 -7.02
C LEU A 74 -1.86 -5.52 -5.89
N ALA A 75 -0.56 -5.39 -5.63
CA ALA A 75 0.11 -6.15 -4.57
C ALA A 75 -0.47 -5.84 -3.18
N MET A 76 -0.80 -4.57 -2.90
CA MET A 76 -1.40 -4.18 -1.63
C MET A 76 -2.83 -4.69 -1.49
N THR A 77 -3.66 -4.65 -2.54
CA THR A 77 -5.02 -5.16 -2.48
C THR A 77 -5.05 -6.69 -2.34
N GLU A 78 -4.10 -7.41 -2.93
CA GLU A 78 -3.94 -8.85 -2.68
C GLU A 78 -3.52 -9.12 -1.23
N LEU A 79 -2.59 -8.35 -0.66
CA LEU A 79 -2.23 -8.45 0.75
C LEU A 79 -3.44 -8.18 1.67
N GLN A 80 -4.24 -7.16 1.35
CA GLN A 80 -5.48 -6.86 2.07
C GLN A 80 -6.45 -8.02 2.01
N LYS A 81 -6.66 -8.61 0.83
CA LYS A 81 -7.52 -9.78 0.64
C LYS A 81 -7.06 -10.96 1.48
N MET A 82 -5.76 -11.28 1.45
CA MET A 82 -5.18 -12.35 2.27
C MET A 82 -5.39 -12.13 3.78
N MET A 83 -5.27 -10.89 4.26
CA MET A 83 -5.54 -10.57 5.67
C MET A 83 -7.04 -10.65 6.00
N ALA A 84 -7.91 -10.20 5.08
CA ALA A 84 -9.36 -10.24 5.25
C ALA A 84 -9.88 -11.68 5.34
N GLU A 85 -9.37 -12.57 4.48
CA GLU A 85 -9.65 -14.01 4.50
C GLU A 85 -9.24 -14.64 5.85
N GLN A 86 -8.05 -14.32 6.36
CA GLN A 86 -7.60 -14.81 7.67
C GLN A 86 -8.46 -14.29 8.83
N LEU A 87 -8.99 -13.08 8.71
CA LEU A 87 -9.84 -12.44 9.72
C LEU A 87 -11.33 -12.82 9.58
N ASN A 88 -11.71 -13.57 8.54
CA ASN A 88 -13.08 -13.91 8.19
C ASN A 88 -14.00 -12.68 8.09
N VAL A 89 -13.52 -11.63 7.40
CA VAL A 89 -14.27 -10.40 7.12
C VAL A 89 -14.17 -10.06 5.64
N PRO A 90 -15.16 -9.38 5.04
CA PRO A 90 -15.05 -8.89 3.67
C PRO A 90 -13.93 -7.83 3.51
N VAL A 91 -13.41 -7.73 2.29
CA VAL A 91 -12.47 -6.68 1.90
C VAL A 91 -13.19 -5.33 1.91
N GLY A 92 -12.62 -4.37 2.65
CA GLY A 92 -13.10 -2.99 2.72
C GLY A 92 -12.28 -2.03 1.86
N PRO A 93 -12.48 -0.71 2.07
CA PRO A 93 -11.71 0.32 1.38
C PRO A 93 -10.19 0.18 1.51
N TYR A 94 -9.50 0.39 0.39
CA TYR A 94 -8.06 0.59 0.33
C TYR A 94 -7.73 2.07 0.11
N LEU A 95 -6.92 2.66 0.99
CA LEU A 95 -6.50 4.06 0.93
C LEU A 95 -5.01 4.15 0.65
N ASP A 96 -4.64 4.69 -0.52
CA ASP A 96 -3.25 4.88 -0.95
C ASP A 96 -2.83 6.34 -0.73
N PHE A 97 -2.06 6.62 0.32
CA PHE A 97 -1.57 7.96 0.61
C PHE A 97 -0.13 8.11 0.12
N SER A 98 0.14 9.15 -0.67
CA SER A 98 1.47 9.43 -1.21
C SER A 98 1.94 10.84 -0.85
N ASN A 99 3.13 10.97 -0.28
CA ASN A 99 3.76 12.27 0.01
C ASN A 99 4.28 12.96 -1.26
N SER A 100 4.89 12.19 -2.16
CA SER A 100 5.42 12.68 -3.45
C SER A 100 4.98 11.75 -4.58
N ALA A 101 3.84 12.08 -5.18
CA ALA A 101 3.34 11.44 -6.39
C ALA A 101 3.90 12.15 -7.61
N HIS A 102 4.61 11.41 -8.47
CA HIS A 102 5.33 12.00 -9.59
C HIS A 102 5.34 11.08 -10.82
N ILE A 103 5.63 11.69 -11.97
CA ILE A 103 5.95 11.04 -13.23
C ILE A 103 7.30 11.60 -13.67
N TYR A 104 8.24 10.72 -14.02
CA TYR A 104 9.53 11.17 -14.55
C TYR A 104 9.36 11.79 -15.95
N GLU A 105 10.00 12.93 -16.18
CA GLU A 105 9.94 13.67 -17.46
C GLU A 105 10.26 12.80 -18.67
N LYS A 106 11.29 11.94 -18.57
CA LYS A 106 11.65 10.94 -19.59
C LYS A 106 10.53 9.94 -19.95
N ARG A 107 9.37 10.02 -19.29
CA ARG A 107 8.18 9.18 -19.52
C ARG A 107 6.98 9.96 -20.03
N TYR A 108 7.05 11.27 -20.19
CA TYR A 108 5.90 12.08 -20.63
C TYR A 108 5.36 11.60 -21.99
N GLY A 109 6.22 11.37 -22.98
CA GLY A 109 5.78 10.84 -24.28
C GLY A 109 5.08 9.47 -24.19
N ASN A 110 5.46 8.61 -23.24
CA ASN A 110 4.78 7.34 -23.02
C ASN A 110 3.40 7.53 -22.37
N VAL A 111 3.28 8.48 -21.44
CA VAL A 111 2.02 8.83 -20.79
C VAL A 111 1.05 9.41 -21.80
N GLU A 112 1.49 10.35 -22.64
CA GLU A 112 0.67 10.95 -23.71
C GLU A 112 0.17 9.90 -24.69
N ARG A 113 1.06 8.98 -25.12
CA ARG A 113 0.68 7.85 -25.97
C ARG A 113 -0.36 6.97 -25.28
N PHE A 114 -0.17 6.65 -24.01
CA PHE A 114 -1.13 5.83 -23.24
C PHE A 114 -2.51 6.49 -23.17
N ILE A 115 -2.57 7.79 -22.84
CA ILE A 115 -3.83 8.56 -22.79
C ILE A 115 -4.50 8.60 -24.17
N SER A 116 -3.74 8.79 -25.25
CA SER A 116 -4.25 8.78 -26.62
C SER A 116 -4.93 7.45 -26.98
N VAL A 117 -4.32 6.32 -26.62
CA VAL A 117 -4.90 4.99 -26.82
C VAL A 117 -6.20 4.82 -26.01
N LEU A 118 -6.22 5.25 -24.75
CA LEU A 118 -7.42 5.17 -23.91
C LEU A 118 -8.59 5.98 -24.49
N LYS A 119 -8.34 7.21 -24.94
CA LYS A 119 -9.37 8.07 -25.56
C LYS A 119 -9.97 7.45 -26.83
N LYS A 120 -9.17 6.74 -27.62
CA LYS A 120 -9.65 6.03 -28.83
C LYS A 120 -10.51 4.81 -28.51
N ARG A 121 -10.23 4.11 -27.40
CA ARG A 121 -10.99 2.92 -26.96
C ARG A 121 -12.28 3.25 -26.21
N SER A 122 -12.39 4.49 -25.72
CA SER A 122 -13.57 4.97 -24.98
C SER A 122 -14.62 5.60 -25.90
N ARG A 123 -14.36 5.63 -27.21
CA ARG A 123 -15.30 5.98 -28.28
C ARG A 123 -15.74 4.68 -28.96
#